data_AF-A0AAW6JR77-F1
#
_entry.id   AF-A0AAW6JR77-F1
#
_cell.length_a   1.000
_cell.length_b   1.000
_cell.length_c   1.000
_cell.angle_alpha   90.00
_cell.angle_beta   90.00
_cell.angle_gamma   90.00
#
_symmetry.space_group_name_H-M   'P 1'
#
loop_
_entity.id
_entity.type
_entity.pdbx_description
1 polymer ?
#
loop_
_entity_poly.entity_id
_entity_poly.type
_entity_poly.pdbx_seq_one_letter_code
_entity_poly.pdbx_strand_id
1 'polypeptide(L)'
;MAYVTVQISKGNSIERKRKLVKAVTDALASTLDTKSESIIVHIEEIEREDWAVGGVLQYDKNNNKREDRDDRDDRDDRNDRKNR
;
A
#
# COMPACT_ATOMS: atom_id res chain seq x y z
N MET A 1 15.49 -10.58 -23.04
CA MET A 1 14.07 -10.22 -22.93
C MET A 1 13.68 -10.34 -21.48
N ALA A 2 13.18 -9.25 -20.88
CA ALA A 2 12.80 -9.21 -19.47
C ALA A 2 11.30 -8.98 -19.33
N TYR A 3 10.67 -9.64 -18.37
CA TYR A 3 9.26 -9.49 -18.06
C TYR A 3 9.10 -9.26 -16.56
N VAL A 4 8.39 -8.21 -16.18
CA VAL A 4 8.14 -7.87 -14.77
C VAL A 4 6.68 -7.51 -14.58
N THR A 5 6.07 -8.09 -13.54
CA THR A 5 4.76 -7.70 -13.04
C THR A 5 4.93 -6.85 -11.80
N VAL A 6 4.24 -5.72 -11.77
CA VAL A 6 4.20 -4.78 -10.65
C VAL A 6 2.78 -4.75 -10.12
N GLN A 7 2.59 -5.36 -8.95
CA GLN A 7 1.31 -5.36 -8.23
C GLN A 7 1.27 -4.19 -7.26
N ILE A 8 0.26 -3.33 -7.40
CA ILE A 8 0.09 -2.12 -6.59
C ILE A 8 -1.36 -1.98 -6.15
N SER A 9 -1.60 -1.24 -5.08
CA SER A 9 -2.97 -0.89 -4.67
C SER A 9 -3.65 -0.04 -5.74
N LYS A 10 -4.95 -0.26 -5.98
CA LYS A 10 -5.75 0.54 -6.90
C LYS A 10 -5.86 2.01 -6.47
N GLY A 11 -6.09 2.88 -7.45
CA GLY A 11 -6.32 4.32 -7.25
C GLY A 11 -5.16 5.21 -7.71
N ASN A 12 -4.21 4.66 -8.47
CA ASN A 12 -3.08 5.43 -8.98
C ASN A 12 -3.46 6.19 -10.27
N SER A 13 -3.05 7.45 -10.36
CA SER A 13 -3.24 8.24 -11.58
C SER A 13 -2.42 7.68 -12.75
N ILE A 14 -2.87 7.93 -13.98
CA ILE A 14 -2.14 7.51 -15.18
C ILE A 14 -0.72 8.08 -15.23
N GLU A 15 -0.52 9.32 -14.77
CA GLU A 15 0.80 9.95 -14.75
C GLU A 15 1.75 9.22 -13.80
N ARG A 16 1.26 8.78 -12.63
CA ARG A 16 2.07 7.98 -11.70
C ARG A 16 2.43 6.62 -12.29
N LYS A 17 1.48 5.97 -12.96
CA LYS A 17 1.76 4.70 -13.68
C LYS A 17 2.82 4.88 -14.77
N ARG A 18 2.79 5.98 -15.54
CA ARG A 18 3.86 6.30 -16.52
C ARG A 18 5.23 6.47 -15.88
N LYS A 19 5.31 7.21 -14.77
CA LYS A 19 6.57 7.40 -14.02
C LYS A 19 7.11 6.07 -13.50
N LEU A 20 6.22 5.20 -12.98
CA LEU A 20 6.57 3.87 -12.50
C LEU A 20 7.15 2.98 -13.60
N VAL A 21 6.45 2.84 -14.73
CA VAL A 21 6.94 2.01 -15.86
C VAL A 21 8.30 2.51 -16.34
N LYS A 22 8.45 3.84 -16.52
CA LYS A 22 9.73 4.41 -16.96
C LYS A 22 10.86 4.06 -16.00
N ALA A 23 10.67 4.29 -14.70
CA ALA A 23 11.69 4.02 -13.69
C ALA A 23 12.09 2.54 -13.63
N VAL A 24 11.11 1.63 -13.72
CA VAL A 24 11.36 0.18 -13.73
C VAL A 24 12.13 -0.24 -14.98
N THR A 25 11.71 0.23 -16.16
CA THR A 25 12.40 -0.06 -17.42
C THR A 25 13.83 0.46 -17.42
N ASP A 26 14.06 1.70 -16.97
CA ASP A 26 15.40 2.31 -16.93
C ASP A 26 16.34 1.53 -15.97
N ALA A 27 15.82 1.08 -14.82
CA ALA A 27 16.57 0.28 -13.85
C ALA A 27 16.95 -1.09 -14.43
N LEU A 28 16.02 -1.76 -15.11
CA LEU A 28 16.28 -3.07 -15.72
C LEU A 28 17.23 -2.97 -16.92
N ALA A 29 17.05 -1.97 -17.77
CA ALA A 29 17.91 -1.75 -18.93
C ALA A 29 19.36 -1.50 -18.51
N SER A 30 19.58 -0.66 -17.49
CA SER A 30 20.91 -0.34 -16.98
C SER A 30 21.56 -1.49 -16.20
N THR A 31 20.78 -2.30 -15.48
CA THR A 31 21.32 -3.39 -14.65
C THR A 31 21.61 -4.66 -15.46
N LEU A 32 20.75 -4.97 -16.44
CA LEU A 32 20.81 -6.22 -17.21
C LEU A 32 21.43 -6.04 -18.60
N ASP A 33 21.96 -4.85 -18.89
CA ASP A 33 22.54 -4.47 -20.19
C ASP A 33 21.64 -4.89 -21.38
N THR A 34 20.36 -4.54 -21.27
CA THR A 34 19.33 -4.97 -22.22
C THR A 34 18.57 -3.77 -22.77
N LYS A 35 18.19 -3.85 -24.05
CA LYS A 35 17.41 -2.78 -24.69
C LYS A 35 16.04 -2.66 -24.04
N SER A 36 15.62 -1.42 -23.77
CA SER A 36 14.30 -1.09 -23.23
C SER A 36 13.14 -1.66 -24.06
N GLU A 37 13.32 -1.77 -25.36
CA GLU A 37 12.41 -2.40 -26.33
C GLU A 37 12.02 -3.85 -25.95
N SER A 38 12.92 -4.56 -25.27
CA SER A 38 12.79 -5.97 -24.93
C SER A 38 12.34 -6.21 -23.49
N ILE A 39 11.91 -5.14 -22.81
CA ILE A 39 11.44 -5.14 -21.42
C ILE A 39 9.93 -4.91 -21.42
N ILE A 40 9.21 -5.86 -20.83
CA ILE A 40 7.76 -5.77 -20.66
C ILE A 40 7.46 -5.52 -19.18
N VAL A 41 6.73 -4.44 -18.90
CA VAL A 41 6.25 -4.10 -17.55
C VAL A 41 4.73 -4.21 -17.54
N HIS A 42 4.22 -5.16 -16.76
CA HIS A 42 2.80 -5.37 -16.54
C HIS A 42 2.40 -4.76 -15.18
N ILE A 43 1.38 -3.90 -15.16
CA ILE A 43 0.86 -3.30 -13.91
C ILE A 43 -0.48 -3.94 -13.58
N GLU A 44 -0.57 -4.51 -12.38
CA GLU A 44 -1.80 -5.05 -11.80
C GLU A 44 -2.21 -4.18 -10.62
N GLU A 45 -3.43 -3.64 -10.68
CA GLU A 45 -4.02 -2.87 -9.60
C GLU A 45 -4.95 -3.76 -8.78
N ILE A 46 -4.65 -3.90 -7.49
CA ILE A 46 -5.39 -4.76 -6.55
C ILE A 46 -6.22 -3.88 -5.62
N GLU A 47 -7.48 -4.26 -5.40
CA GLU A 47 -8.38 -3.57 -4.47
C GLU A 47 -7.89 -3.70 -3.03
N ARG A 48 -8.25 -2.73 -2.18
CA ARG A 48 -7.81 -2.75 -0.77
C ARG A 48 -8.39 -3.91 0.03
N GLU A 49 -9.56 -4.41 -0.38
CA GLU A 49 -10.22 -5.58 0.22
C GLU A 49 -9.55 -6.90 -0.16
N ASP A 50 -8.73 -6.92 -1.22
CA ASP A 50 -8.03 -8.11 -1.71
C ASP A 50 -6.54 -8.13 -1.33
N TRP A 51 -6.04 -7.12 -0.61
CA TRP A 51 -4.63 -7.00 -0.23
C TRP A 51 -4.47 -7.01 1.29
N ALA A 52 -3.75 -8.00 1.83
CA ALA A 52 -3.38 -8.07 3.25
C ALA A 52 -1.87 -7.93 3.47
N VAL A 53 -1.47 -7.35 4.61
CA VAL A 53 -0.07 -7.38 5.06
C VAL A 53 -0.06 -7.66 6.57
N GLY A 54 0.69 -8.69 6.98
CA GLY A 54 0.76 -9.09 8.40
C GLY A 54 -0.57 -9.60 8.96
N GLY A 55 -1.41 -10.23 8.12
CA GLY A 55 -2.71 -10.75 8.53
C GLY A 55 -3.84 -9.71 8.62
N VAL A 56 -3.60 -8.46 8.22
CA VAL A 56 -4.59 -7.38 8.27
C VAL A 56 -4.88 -6.88 6.85
N LEU A 57 -6.15 -6.79 6.47
CA LEU A 57 -6.56 -6.25 5.17
C LEU A 57 -6.22 -4.76 5.10
N GLN A 58 -5.80 -4.31 3.92
CA GLN A 58 -5.54 -2.89 3.67
C GLN A 58 -6.84 -2.08 3.72
N TYR A 59 -7.99 -2.73 3.53
CA TYR A 59 -9.31 -2.15 3.77
C TYR A 59 -9.48 -1.66 5.23
N ASP A 60 -9.11 -2.50 6.21
CA ASP A 60 -9.33 -2.23 7.64
C ASP A 60 -8.47 -1.05 8.16
N LYS A 61 -7.32 -0.79 7.53
CA LYS A 61 -6.36 0.24 7.97
C LYS A 61 -6.89 1.67 7.93
N ASN A 62 -7.94 1.96 7.17
CA ASN A 62 -8.52 3.31 7.11
C ASN A 62 -9.65 3.54 8.13
N ASN A 63 -10.20 2.48 8.73
CA ASN A 63 -11.32 2.59 9.67
C ASN A 63 -10.88 2.71 11.14
N ASN A 64 -9.69 2.22 11.51
CA ASN A 64 -9.24 2.17 12.91
C ASN A 64 -8.87 3.50 13.60
N LYS A 65 -9.00 4.67 12.97
CA LYS A 65 -8.69 5.95 13.66
C LYS A 65 -9.82 6.48 14.56
N ARG A 66 -10.96 5.81 14.59
CA ARG A 66 -12.13 6.24 15.39
C ARG A 66 -12.38 5.34 16.61
N GLU A 67 -12.17 4.04 16.50
CA GLU A 67 -12.51 3.09 17.59
C GLU A 67 -11.52 3.12 18.78
N ASP A 68 -10.22 3.41 18.55
CA ASP A 68 -9.21 3.49 19.63
C ASP A 68 -9.33 4.74 20.56
N ARG A 69 -10.32 5.62 20.32
CA ARG A 69 -10.60 6.76 21.18
C ARG A 69 -11.71 6.48 22.20
N ASP A 70 -12.65 5.61 21.88
CA ASP A 70 -13.81 5.37 22.74
C ASP A 70 -13.44 4.50 23.97
N ASP A 71 -12.39 3.66 23.86
CA ASP A 71 -11.90 2.83 24.99
C ASP A 71 -11.04 3.58 26.03
N ARG A 72 -10.65 4.83 25.75
CA ARG A 72 -9.82 5.63 26.67
C ARG A 72 -10.65 6.46 27.65
N ASP A 73 -11.83 6.91 27.26
CA ASP A 73 -12.68 7.76 28.11
C ASP A 73 -13.29 6.97 29.29
N ASP A 74 -13.45 5.65 29.18
CA ASP A 74 -13.98 4.79 30.26
C ASP A 74 -12.98 4.48 31.39
N ARG A 75 -11.68 4.79 31.22
CA ARG A 75 -10.67 4.54 32.26
C ARG A 75 -10.53 5.70 33.24
N ASP A 76 -10.79 6.92 32.81
CA ASP A 76 -10.58 8.10 33.64
C ASP A 76 -11.71 8.27 34.69
N ASP A 77 -12.94 7.84 34.38
CA ASP A 77 -14.07 7.85 35.33
C ASP A 77 -13.91 6.88 36.50
N ARG A 78 -13.10 5.82 36.36
CA ARG A 78 -12.86 4.84 37.43
C ARG A 78 -11.88 5.33 38.49
N ASN A 79 -11.01 6.28 38.16
CA ASN A 79 -9.97 6.73 39.09
C ASN A 79 -10.50 7.81 40.07
N ASP A 80 -11.50 8.60 39.66
CA ASP A 80 -12.10 9.64 40.51
C ASP A 80 -13.02 9.08 41.61
N ARG A 81 -13.63 7.91 41.41
CA ARG A 81 -14.47 7.26 42.45
C ARG A 81 -13.69 6.59 43.57
N LYS A 82 -12.38 6.32 43.38
CA LYS A 82 -11.55 5.70 44.42
C LYS A 82 -10.89 6.71 45.36
N ASN A 83 -10.96 8.01 45.04
CA ASN A 83 -10.31 9.07 45.80
C ASN A 83 -11.30 10.05 46.47
N ARG A 84 -12.56 9.64 46.63
CA ARG A 84 -13.60 10.31 47.44
C ARG A 84 -14.10 9.42 48.55
#